data_AF-A0A1G4SB72-F1
#
_entry.id   AF-A0A1G4SB72-F1
#
_cell.length_a   1.000
_cell.length_b   1.000
_cell.length_c   1.000
_cell.angle_alpha   90.00
_cell.angle_beta   90.00
_cell.angle_gamma   90.00
#
_symmetry.space_group_name_H-M   'P 1'
#
loop_
_entity.id
_entity.type
_entity.pdbx_description
1 polymer ?
#
loop_
_entity_poly.entity_id
_entity_poly.type
_entity_poly.pdbx_seq_one_letter_code
_entity_poly.pdbx_strand_id
1 'polypeptide(L)'
;MRKRAISIGLIVIDIIFLVLFVFVIPDFLRDTVGYDVIEYENWSGELAESTFFNFGAGCWELTIILVRLAGFIIGQCVLLKDLSRKQMVIGIMSHVLTGVLGLIYFFSFADGPNLVYLIEQICDRMS
;
A
#
# COMPACT_ATOMS: atom_id res chain seq x y z
N MET A 1 -29.96 -3.97 -12.41
CA MET A 1 -29.71 -2.69 -11.68
C MET A 1 -28.90 -2.89 -10.41
N ARG A 2 -29.29 -3.81 -9.51
CA ARG A 2 -28.57 -4.10 -8.25
C ARG A 2 -27.05 -4.34 -8.38
N LYS A 3 -26.61 -5.22 -9.29
CA LYS A 3 -25.16 -5.49 -9.52
C LYS A 3 -24.37 -4.24 -9.93
N ARG A 4 -24.97 -3.33 -10.72
CA ARG A 4 -24.32 -2.08 -11.14
C ARG A 4 -24.16 -1.12 -9.96
N ALA A 5 -25.18 -1.00 -9.11
CA ALA A 5 -25.11 -0.20 -7.89
C ALA A 5 -24.04 -0.74 -6.93
N ILE A 6 -23.96 -2.06 -6.74
CA ILE A 6 -22.93 -2.69 -5.91
C ILE A 6 -21.53 -2.43 -6.49
N SER A 7 -21.36 -2.49 -7.81
CA SER A 7 -20.08 -2.19 -8.46
C SER A 7 -19.64 -0.75 -8.23
N ILE A 8 -20.55 0.22 -8.31
CA ILE A 8 -20.23 1.61 -7.98
C ILE A 8 -19.87 1.71 -6.49
N GLY A 9 -20.60 0.99 -5.62
CA GLY A 9 -20.30 0.89 -4.20
C GLY A 9 -18.89 0.38 -3.92
N LEU A 10 -18.42 -0.65 -4.64
CA LEU A 10 -17.04 -1.14 -4.51
C LEU A 10 -16.01 -0.06 -4.84
N ILE A 11 -16.23 0.71 -5.91
CA ILE A 11 -15.35 1.83 -6.29
C ILE A 11 -15.34 2.91 -5.20
N VAL A 12 -16.51 3.26 -4.67
CA VAL A 12 -16.63 4.25 -3.58
C VAL A 12 -15.89 3.78 -2.32
N ILE A 13 -16.05 2.51 -1.94
CA ILE A 13 -15.36 1.94 -0.78
C ILE A 13 -13.84 1.97 -1.00
N ASP A 14 -13.35 1.63 -2.20
CA ASP A 14 -11.92 1.70 -2.51
C ASP A 14 -11.36 3.12 -2.41
N ILE A 15 -12.12 4.13 -2.85
CA ILE A 15 -11.77 5.55 -2.66
C ILE A 15 -11.74 5.92 -1.17
N ILE A 16 -12.70 5.46 -0.36
CA ILE A 16 -12.68 5.67 1.09
C ILE A 16 -11.43 5.05 1.71
N PHE A 17 -11.06 3.84 1.31
CA PHE A 17 -9.81 3.22 1.76
C PHE A 17 -8.57 3.99 1.32
N LEU A 18 -8.56 4.58 0.13
CA LEU A 18 -7.47 5.46 -0.29
C LEU A 18 -7.38 6.71 0.60
N VAL A 19 -8.50 7.33 0.94
CA VAL A 19 -8.54 8.48 1.86
C VAL A 19 -8.03 8.07 3.25
N LEU A 20 -8.49 6.94 3.80
CA LEU A 20 -7.98 6.42 5.07
C LEU A 20 -6.48 6.12 5.00
N PHE A 21 -6.00 5.62 3.86
CA PHE A 21 -4.59 5.38 3.63
C PHE A 21 -3.77 6.67 3.62
N VAL A 22 -4.32 7.78 3.12
CA VAL A 22 -3.62 9.07 3.14
C VAL A 22 -3.57 9.67 4.55
N PHE A 23 -4.65 9.57 5.32
CA PHE A 23 -4.79 10.35 6.56
C PHE A 23 -4.57 9.59 7.86
N VAL A 24 -4.60 8.25 7.86
CA VAL A 24 -4.66 7.47 9.11
C VAL A 24 -3.70 6.29 9.11
N ILE A 25 -3.67 5.51 8.03
CA ILE A 25 -2.96 4.22 8.03
C ILE A 25 -1.45 4.36 8.29
N PRO A 26 -0.71 5.31 7.67
CA PRO A 26 0.72 5.45 7.89
C PRO A 26 1.08 5.70 9.36
N ASP A 27 0.43 6.70 9.97
CA ASP A 27 0.70 7.05 11.36
C ASP A 27 0.33 5.90 12.31
N PHE A 28 -0.82 5.25 12.08
CA PHE A 28 -1.23 4.09 12.85
C PHE A 28 -0.23 2.92 12.74
N LEU A 29 0.30 2.65 11.54
CA LEU A 29 1.26 1.57 11.34
C LEU A 29 2.61 1.89 12.00
N ARG A 30 3.11 3.12 11.86
CA ARG A 30 4.34 3.56 12.53
C ARG A 30 4.25 3.38 14.05
N ASP A 31 3.11 3.73 14.64
CA ASP A 31 2.89 3.57 16.08
C ASP A 31 2.76 2.11 16.52
N THR A 32 2.24 1.24 15.65
CA THR A 32 1.92 -0.15 16.01
C THR A 32 3.08 -1.11 15.74
N VAL A 33 3.72 -1.00 14.58
CA VAL A 33 4.76 -1.95 14.11
C VAL A 33 6.15 -1.31 14.01
N GLY A 34 6.25 0.01 14.12
CA GLY A 34 7.51 0.74 13.97
C GLY A 34 7.95 0.90 12.51
N TYR A 35 9.08 1.56 12.32
CA TYR A 35 9.69 1.77 10.99
C TYR A 35 10.39 0.51 10.47
N ASP A 36 10.56 0.43 9.15
CA ASP A 36 11.25 -0.68 8.48
C ASP A 36 12.75 -0.75 8.80
N VAL A 37 13.36 0.42 9.03
CA VAL A 37 14.76 0.55 9.41
C VAL A 37 14.85 1.31 10.73
N ILE A 38 15.56 0.73 11.69
CA ILE A 38 15.90 1.38 12.96
C ILE A 38 17.42 1.50 13.00
N GLU A 39 17.91 2.74 12.97
CA GLU A 39 19.32 3.06 13.16
C GLU A 39 19.55 3.46 14.62
N TYR A 40 20.53 2.85 15.27
CA TYR A 40 20.88 3.18 16.65
C TYR A 40 22.15 4.02 16.66
N GLU A 41 22.11 5.14 17.38
CA GLU A 41 23.31 5.89 17.71
C GLU A 41 24.13 5.14 18.78
N ASN A 42 25.45 5.10 18.61
CA ASN A 42 26.36 4.65 19.64
C ASN A 42 26.45 5.69 20.77
N TRP A 43 27.12 5.34 21.86
CA TRP A 43 27.35 6.22 23.02
C TRP A 43 28.09 7.54 22.70
N SER A 44 28.75 7.62 21.53
CA SER A 44 29.39 8.83 20.99
C SER A 44 28.48 9.65 20.06
N GLY A 45 27.23 9.23 19.84
CA GLY A 45 26.27 9.91 18.95
C GLY A 45 26.53 9.68 17.46
N GLU A 46 27.39 8.73 17.11
CA GLU A 46 27.58 8.30 15.73
C GLU A 46 26.61 7.14 15.44
N LEU A 47 26.07 7.08 14.22
CA LEU A 47 25.25 5.93 13.80
C LEU A 47 26.09 4.66 13.90
N ALA A 48 25.76 3.79 14.87
CA ALA A 48 26.43 2.52 15.05
C ALA A 48 25.93 1.55 13.97
N GLU A 49 26.82 0.68 13.46
CA GLU A 49 26.51 -0.34 12.44
C GLU A 49 25.41 -1.36 12.82
N SER A 50 24.69 -1.19 13.93
CA SER A 50 23.52 -1.99 14.25
C SER A 50 22.28 -1.47 13.53
N THR A 51 22.25 -1.52 12.20
CA THR A 51 20.99 -1.36 11.46
C THR A 51 20.11 -2.57 11.76
N PHE A 52 18.96 -2.36 12.41
CA PHE A 52 17.98 -3.42 12.64
C PHE A 52 16.89 -3.34 11.57
N PHE A 53 16.72 -4.42 10.82
CA PHE A 53 15.70 -4.54 9.79
C PHE A 53 14.43 -5.14 10.37
N ASN A 54 13.31 -4.45 10.18
CA ASN A 54 12.00 -4.92 10.58
C ASN A 54 11.05 -4.94 9.37
N PHE A 55 10.05 -5.81 9.41
CA PHE A 55 8.91 -5.72 8.50
C PHE A 55 7.94 -4.65 9.03
N GLY A 56 8.35 -3.40 8.88
CA GLY A 56 7.77 -2.23 9.52
C GLY A 56 6.64 -1.59 8.72
N ALA A 57 6.36 -0.33 9.03
CA ALA A 57 5.24 0.42 8.48
C ALA A 57 5.22 0.44 6.94
N GLY A 58 6.34 0.70 6.27
CA GLY A 58 6.44 0.74 4.81
C GLY A 58 6.16 -0.60 4.14
N CYS A 59 6.66 -1.70 4.69
CA CYS A 59 6.32 -3.05 4.24
C CYS A 59 4.81 -3.34 4.36
N TRP A 60 4.20 -2.96 5.49
CA TRP A 60 2.77 -3.16 5.72
C TRP A 60 1.89 -2.23 4.88
N GLU A 61 2.29 -0.98 4.68
CA GLU A 61 1.63 -0.01 3.79
C GLU A 61 1.55 -0.55 2.37
N LEU A 62 2.68 -1.00 1.81
CA LEU A 62 2.72 -1.59 0.48
C LEU A 62 1.84 -2.85 0.40
N THR A 63 1.90 -3.70 1.42
CA THR A 63 1.08 -4.92 1.51
C THR A 63 -0.42 -4.57 1.48
N ILE A 64 -0.85 -3.57 2.25
CA ILE A 64 -2.25 -3.10 2.27
C ILE A 64 -2.67 -2.61 0.88
N ILE A 65 -1.84 -1.80 0.21
CA ILE A 65 -2.15 -1.31 -1.15
C ILE A 65 -2.36 -2.48 -2.11
N LEU A 66 -1.44 -3.45 -2.12
CA LEU A 66 -1.47 -4.59 -3.04
C LEU A 66 -2.65 -5.52 -2.76
N VAL A 67 -2.88 -5.88 -1.49
CA VAL A 67 -4.00 -6.74 -1.08
C VAL A 67 -5.33 -6.08 -1.39
N ARG A 68 -5.46 -4.78 -1.11
CA ARG A 68 -6.66 -4.00 -1.42
C ARG A 68 -6.95 -4.01 -2.92
N LEU A 69 -5.94 -3.69 -3.73
CA LEU A 69 -6.05 -3.66 -5.19
C LEU A 69 -6.49 -5.02 -5.74
N ALA A 70 -5.83 -6.10 -5.32
CA ALA A 70 -6.18 -7.46 -5.74
C ALA A 70 -7.61 -7.83 -5.30
N GLY A 71 -7.97 -7.54 -4.05
CA GLY A 71 -9.28 -7.81 -3.49
C GLY A 71 -10.42 -7.14 -4.26
N PHE A 72 -10.28 -5.85 -4.57
CA PHE A 72 -11.29 -5.13 -5.35
C PHE A 72 -11.37 -5.58 -6.80
N ILE A 73 -10.23 -5.86 -7.46
CA ILE A 73 -10.24 -6.39 -8.83
C ILE A 73 -10.96 -7.74 -8.88
N ILE A 74 -10.63 -8.67 -7.97
CA ILE A 74 -11.28 -9.98 -7.91
C ILE A 74 -12.78 -9.80 -7.61
N GLY A 75 -13.13 -8.99 -6.62
CA GLY A 75 -14.53 -8.69 -6.28
C GLY A 75 -15.32 -8.12 -7.46
N GLN A 76 -14.71 -7.21 -8.22
CA GLN A 76 -15.29 -6.59 -9.40
C GLN A 76 -15.50 -7.60 -10.54
N CYS A 77 -14.51 -8.47 -10.79
CA CYS A 77 -14.61 -9.56 -11.77
C CYS A 77 -15.73 -10.54 -11.41
N VAL A 78 -15.79 -10.99 -10.16
CA VAL A 78 -16.83 -11.92 -9.69
C VAL A 78 -18.22 -11.30 -9.79
N LEU A 79 -18.36 -10.03 -9.41
CA LEU A 79 -19.64 -9.33 -9.43
C LEU A 79 -20.17 -9.12 -10.86
N LEU A 80 -19.30 -8.77 -11.81
CA LEU A 80 -19.66 -8.39 -13.18
C LEU A 80 -19.47 -9.49 -14.23
N LYS A 81 -19.12 -10.73 -13.84
CA LYS A 81 -18.85 -11.85 -14.76
C LYS A 81 -19.93 -12.09 -15.83
N ASP A 82 -21.21 -11.86 -15.50
CA ASP A 82 -22.36 -12.09 -16.39
C ASP A 82 -22.85 -10.81 -17.10
N LEU A 83 -22.14 -9.69 -16.92
CA LEU A 83 -22.48 -8.38 -17.47
C LEU A 83 -21.55 -8.02 -18.65
N SER A 84 -21.76 -6.84 -19.23
CA SER A 84 -20.99 -6.47 -20.42
C SER A 84 -19.49 -6.33 -20.10
N ARG A 85 -18.64 -6.85 -20.99
CA ARG A 85 -17.18 -6.75 -20.86
C ARG A 85 -16.70 -5.31 -20.70
N LYS A 86 -17.37 -4.35 -21.34
CA LYS A 86 -17.07 -2.92 -21.21
C LYS A 86 -17.23 -2.43 -19.76
N GLN A 87 -18.30 -2.83 -19.07
CA GLN A 87 -18.54 -2.43 -17.68
C GLN A 87 -17.50 -3.04 -16.73
N MET A 88 -17.11 -4.29 -16.97
CA MET A 88 -16.05 -4.95 -16.21
C MET A 88 -14.72 -4.21 -16.35
N VAL A 89 -14.31 -3.89 -17.59
CA VAL A 89 -13.05 -3.17 -17.85
C VAL A 89 -13.05 -1.81 -17.18
N ILE A 90 -14.12 -1.01 -17.30
CA ILE A 90 -14.20 0.32 -16.66
C ILE A 90 -14.06 0.21 -15.14
N GLY A 91 -14.71 -0.77 -14.51
CA GLY A 91 -14.61 -0.97 -13.07
C GLY A 91 -13.21 -1.40 -12.62
N ILE A 92 -12.59 -2.35 -13.33
CA ILE A 92 -11.21 -2.77 -13.04
C ILE A 92 -10.25 -1.59 -13.19
N MET A 93 -10.37 -0.82 -14.27
CA MET A 93 -9.52 0.36 -14.49
C MET A 93 -9.68 1.42 -13.40
N SER A 94 -10.87 1.54 -12.81
CA SER A 94 -11.10 2.46 -11.69
C SER A 94 -10.31 2.04 -10.44
N HIS A 95 -10.29 0.74 -10.13
CA HIS A 95 -9.49 0.19 -9.02
C HIS A 95 -7.98 0.23 -9.29
N VAL A 96 -7.57 0.01 -10.54
CA VAL A 96 -6.16 0.17 -10.93
C VAL A 96 -5.74 1.62 -10.74
N LEU A 97 -6.57 2.59 -11.13
CA LEU A 97 -6.27 4.01 -10.95
C LEU A 97 -6.11 4.39 -9.47
N THR A 98 -7.03 3.97 -8.59
CA THR A 98 -6.92 4.21 -7.14
C THR A 98 -5.71 3.49 -6.53
N GLY A 99 -5.37 2.30 -7.00
CA GLY A 99 -4.15 1.58 -6.62
C GLY A 99 -2.88 2.34 -7.00
N VAL A 100 -2.81 2.84 -8.25
CA VAL A 100 -1.70 3.67 -8.73
C VAL A 100 -1.58 4.96 -7.93
N LEU A 101 -2.68 5.64 -7.63
CA LEU A 101 -2.67 6.82 -6.77
C LEU A 101 -2.15 6.49 -5.35
N GLY A 102 -2.54 5.34 -4.80
CA GLY A 102 -2.03 4.83 -3.53
C GLY A 102 -0.52 4.61 -3.56
N LEU A 103 0.01 3.99 -4.63
CA LEU A 103 1.45 3.79 -4.80
C LEU A 103 2.21 5.11 -4.98
N ILE A 104 1.68 6.05 -5.76
CA ILE A 104 2.30 7.38 -5.93
C ILE A 104 2.39 8.07 -4.57
N TYR A 105 1.32 8.04 -3.79
CA TYR A 105 1.32 8.60 -2.45
C TYR A 105 2.34 7.91 -1.55
N PHE A 106 2.34 6.57 -1.54
CA PHE A 106 3.28 5.77 -0.77
C PHE A 106 4.74 6.15 -1.03
N PHE A 107 5.16 6.20 -2.30
CA PHE A 107 6.53 6.52 -2.68
C PHE A 107 6.90 7.99 -2.52
N SER A 108 5.92 8.90 -2.56
CA SER A 108 6.20 10.35 -2.53
C SER A 108 6.05 10.98 -1.15
N PHE A 109 5.18 10.43 -0.30
CA PHE A 109 4.72 11.10 0.92
C PHE A 109 4.60 10.19 2.16
N ALA A 110 4.66 8.86 2.01
CA ALA A 110 4.58 7.92 3.13
C ALA A 110 5.92 7.17 3.33
N ASP A 111 5.90 5.90 3.77
CA ASP A 111 7.11 5.13 4.08
C ASP A 111 7.76 4.43 2.87
N GLY A 112 7.36 4.78 1.65
CA GLY A 112 7.98 4.25 0.43
C GLY A 112 9.49 4.48 0.33
N PRO A 113 10.03 5.68 0.64
CA PRO A 113 11.48 5.90 0.66
C PRO A 113 12.20 5.02 1.69
N ASN A 114 11.61 4.80 2.87
CA ASN A 114 12.18 3.94 3.91
C ASN A 114 12.25 2.48 3.45
N LEU A 115 11.21 2.01 2.73
CA LEU A 115 11.20 0.68 2.13
C LEU A 115 12.26 0.53 1.03
N VAL A 116 12.46 1.55 0.19
CA VAL A 116 13.51 1.52 -0.85
C VAL A 116 14.89 1.44 -0.21
N TYR A 117 15.14 2.26 0.82
CA TYR A 117 16.39 2.22 1.58
C TYR A 117 16.64 0.85 2.24
N LEU A 118 15.60 0.22 2.81
CA LEU A 118 15.69 -1.15 3.32
C LEU A 118 16.15 -2.13 2.23
N ILE A 119 15.57 -2.05 1.03
CA ILE A 119 15.90 -2.94 -0.08
C ILE A 119 17.36 -2.73 -0.53
N GLU A 120 17.81 -1.48 -0.63
CA GLU A 120 19.21 -1.15 -0.95
C GLU A 120 20.18 -1.77 0.06
N GLN A 121 19.92 -1.58 1.35
CA GLN A 121 20.74 -2.14 2.44
C GLN A 121 20.79 -3.67 2.42
N ILE A 122 19.68 -4.34 2.06
CA ILE A 122 19.66 -5.81 1.91
C ILE A 122 20.51 -6.22 0.72
N CYS A 123 20.38 -5.55 -0.43
CA CYS A 123 21.15 -5.84 -1.63
C CYS A 123 22.66 -5.68 -1.40
N ASP A 124 23.09 -4.59 -0.76
CA ASP A 124 24.50 -4.30 -0.48
C ASP A 124 25.13 -5.33 0.47
N ARG A 125 24.35 -5.89 1.40
CA ARG A 125 24.83 -6.95 2.30
C ARG A 125 24.96 -8.33 1.63
N MET A 126 24.32 -8.52 0.47
CA MET A 126 24.39 -9.79 -0.27
C MET A 126 25.48 -9.79 -1.36
N SER A 127 26.02 -8.62 -1.73
CA SER A 127 27.12 -8.48 -2.69
C SER A 127 28.49 -8.61 -2.04
#